data_AF-H3AKH4-F1
#
_entry.id   AF-H3AKH4-F1
#
_cell.length_a   1.000
_cell.length_b   1.000
_cell.length_c   1.000
_cell.angle_alpha   90.00
_cell.angle_beta   90.00
_cell.angle_gamma   90.00
#
_symmetry.space_group_name_H-M   'P 1'
#
loop_
_entity.id
_entity.type
_entity.pdbx_description
1 polymer ?
#
loop_
_entity_poly.entity_id
_entity_poly.type
_entity_poly.pdbx_seq_one_letter_code
_entity_poly.pdbx_strand_id
1 'polypeptide(L)'
;IEASDVVNIPVGLLCFLSTRSVVRFAAGVLCKLVDSLAPSITNVLVQGKQVTLGVFGHEEEVISNPLSPSVIKNIIYSKCSPYDEREAVLQQELVIHIGWIISNSPELFSGMLQIRIGWIIHAMKHELKIRGGNTPAQDMYQLSPSEVKQLLLDVLQPEQQGRCWLSRRQIDGSLNRTPPGFYDRVWQILERTPNGIMVAEKYVPQQPTLSDMTMYEMNFSLLVEDMLQYIVQAEYRQIIVELLMVVSIALERNPELEFQDTVDLDKLMKEAFADFQRDRSRLEGIEKQVWKAENFIYNTV
;
A
#
# COMPACT_ATOMS: atom_id res chain seq x y z
N ILE A 1 -4.28 19.54 -22.95
CA ILE A 1 -3.98 20.88 -22.38
C ILE A 1 -2.71 20.68 -21.58
N GLU A 2 -1.61 21.21 -22.11
CA GLU A 2 -0.25 20.98 -21.62
C GLU A 2 -0.01 21.70 -20.28
N ALA A 3 1.04 21.30 -19.58
CA ALA A 3 1.46 21.82 -18.27
C ALA A 3 1.96 23.29 -18.28
N SER A 4 1.43 24.13 -19.17
CA SER A 4 1.85 25.52 -19.39
C SER A 4 1.08 26.57 -18.57
N ASP A 5 -0.01 26.21 -17.89
CA ASP A 5 -0.89 27.22 -17.27
C ASP A 5 -0.53 27.61 -15.83
N VAL A 6 0.59 27.14 -15.27
CA VAL A 6 0.90 27.38 -13.85
C VAL A 6 1.74 28.64 -13.60
N VAL A 7 2.54 29.16 -14.54
CA VAL A 7 3.33 30.37 -14.28
C VAL A 7 3.64 31.14 -15.57
N ASN A 8 3.32 32.44 -15.60
CA ASN A 8 3.75 33.37 -16.63
C ASN A 8 5.24 33.75 -16.46
N ILE A 9 6.12 32.73 -16.37
CA ILE A 9 7.57 32.84 -16.45
C ILE A 9 7.96 32.16 -17.77
N PRO A 10 8.77 32.78 -18.64
CA PRO A 10 9.09 32.22 -19.95
C PRO A 10 9.60 30.79 -19.82
N VAL A 11 8.87 29.86 -20.44
CA VAL A 11 9.02 28.39 -20.40
C VAL A 11 10.47 27.95 -20.68
N GLY A 12 11.21 28.73 -21.47
CA GLY A 12 12.62 28.47 -21.79
C GLY A 12 13.61 28.69 -20.65
N LEU A 13 13.30 29.52 -19.63
CA LEU A 13 14.25 29.86 -18.56
C LEU A 13 14.12 28.92 -17.33
N LEU A 14 12.92 28.37 -17.10
CA LEU A 14 12.66 27.40 -16.02
C LEU A 14 13.19 25.99 -16.34
N CYS A 15 13.29 25.63 -17.62
CA CYS A 15 13.82 24.32 -18.04
C CYS A 15 15.34 24.19 -17.82
N PHE A 16 16.06 25.32 -17.68
CA PHE A 16 17.52 25.35 -17.48
C PHE A 16 17.95 25.44 -16.01
N LEU A 17 17.03 25.68 -15.07
CA LEU A 17 17.35 25.78 -13.65
C LEU A 17 16.98 24.47 -12.95
N SER A 18 17.91 23.92 -12.15
CA SER A 18 17.72 22.75 -11.28
C SER A 18 16.74 23.00 -10.11
N THR A 19 15.63 23.69 -10.35
CA THR A 19 14.78 24.31 -9.33
C THR A 19 13.33 23.83 -9.39
N ARG A 20 13.08 22.56 -9.77
CA ARG A 20 11.72 21.99 -9.81
C ARG A 20 11.06 21.98 -8.43
N SER A 21 11.83 21.69 -7.40
CA SER A 21 11.39 21.78 -6.00
C SER A 21 10.94 23.21 -5.63
N VAL A 22 11.58 24.24 -6.18
CA VAL A 22 11.21 25.65 -5.96
C VAL A 22 9.88 25.99 -6.62
N VAL A 23 9.62 25.46 -7.83
CA VAL A 23 8.32 25.66 -8.50
C VAL A 23 7.19 25.03 -7.69
N ARG A 24 7.39 23.80 -7.20
CA ARG A 24 6.42 23.13 -6.32
C ARG A 24 6.22 23.91 -5.03
N PHE A 25 7.30 24.39 -4.42
CA PHE A 25 7.23 25.17 -3.20
C PHE A 25 6.44 26.47 -3.40
N ALA A 26 6.76 27.24 -4.44
CA ALA A 26 6.07 28.50 -4.75
C ALA A 26 4.57 28.28 -5.05
N ALA A 27 4.23 27.24 -5.83
CA ALA A 27 2.84 26.89 -6.10
C ALA A 27 2.09 26.42 -4.84
N GLY A 28 2.79 25.70 -3.95
CA GLY A 28 2.30 25.29 -2.63
C GLY A 28 1.96 26.50 -1.76
N VAL A 29 2.90 27.42 -1.56
CA VAL A 29 2.70 28.64 -0.76
C VAL A 29 1.59 29.52 -1.32
N LEU A 30 1.46 29.60 -2.66
CA LEU A 30 0.38 30.36 -3.31
C LEU A 30 -0.97 29.63 -3.34
N CYS A 31 -1.05 28.46 -2.72
CA CYS A 31 -2.24 27.61 -2.67
C CYS A 31 -2.89 27.38 -4.05
N LYS A 32 -2.08 27.11 -5.08
CA LYS A 32 -2.53 26.88 -6.45
C LYS A 32 -3.21 25.52 -6.60
N LEU A 33 -4.37 25.51 -7.25
CA LEU A 33 -5.13 24.30 -7.55
C LEU A 33 -5.12 24.06 -9.06
N VAL A 34 -4.99 22.80 -9.48
CA VAL A 34 -5.12 22.41 -10.88
C VAL A 34 -6.58 22.04 -11.19
N ASP A 35 -7.12 22.57 -12.28
CA ASP A 35 -8.55 22.39 -12.64
C ASP A 35 -8.93 20.93 -12.94
N SER A 36 -7.99 20.12 -13.44
CA SER A 36 -8.22 18.71 -13.77
C SER A 36 -8.31 17.78 -12.55
N LEU A 37 -8.08 18.29 -11.34
CA LEU A 37 -8.01 17.48 -10.13
C LEU A 37 -9.34 16.81 -9.77
N ALA A 38 -10.44 17.57 -9.81
CA ALA A 38 -11.76 17.03 -9.48
C ALA A 38 -12.23 15.95 -10.50
N PRO A 39 -12.07 16.14 -11.83
CA PRO A 39 -12.25 15.07 -12.81
C PRO A 39 -11.39 13.84 -12.56
N SER A 40 -10.11 14.02 -12.22
CA SER A 40 -9.20 12.89 -11.95
C SER A 40 -9.59 12.09 -10.71
N ILE A 41 -10.04 12.75 -9.63
CA ILE A 41 -10.61 12.06 -8.46
C ILE A 41 -11.87 11.29 -8.87
N THR A 42 -12.74 11.91 -9.67
CA THR A 42 -13.98 11.28 -10.15
C THR A 42 -13.69 10.02 -10.96
N ASN A 43 -12.65 10.03 -11.81
CA ASN A 43 -12.22 8.83 -12.54
C ASN A 43 -11.86 7.66 -11.60
N VAL A 44 -11.26 7.94 -10.44
CA VAL A 44 -10.96 6.91 -9.43
C VAL A 44 -12.25 6.40 -8.77
N LEU A 45 -13.14 7.30 -8.38
CA LEU A 45 -14.39 6.96 -7.71
C LEU A 45 -15.31 6.11 -8.59
N VAL A 46 -15.41 6.42 -9.88
CA VAL A 46 -16.20 5.66 -10.87
C VAL A 46 -15.69 4.22 -11.04
N GLN A 47 -14.41 3.96 -10.73
CA GLN A 47 -13.83 2.62 -10.73
C GLN A 47 -14.06 1.86 -9.41
N GLY A 48 -14.95 2.37 -8.55
CA GLY A 48 -15.32 1.73 -7.29
C GLY A 48 -14.23 1.79 -6.23
N LYS A 49 -13.34 2.79 -6.30
CA LYS A 49 -12.23 2.99 -5.36
C LYS A 49 -12.40 4.28 -4.60
N GLN A 50 -11.74 4.39 -3.44
CA GLN A 50 -11.64 5.65 -2.70
C GLN A 50 -10.24 6.24 -2.85
N VAL A 51 -10.10 7.55 -2.64
CA VAL A 51 -8.80 8.24 -2.64
C VAL A 51 -8.59 8.87 -1.27
N THR A 52 -7.38 8.79 -0.71
CA THR A 52 -7.04 9.55 0.50
C THR A 52 -5.99 10.61 0.22
N LEU A 53 -6.14 11.78 0.85
CA LEU A 53 -5.21 12.91 0.74
C LEU A 53 -4.65 13.23 2.11
N GLY A 54 -3.32 13.29 2.22
CA GLY A 54 -2.61 13.47 3.48
C GLY A 54 -1.18 12.98 3.41
N VAL A 55 -0.33 13.52 4.28
CA VAL A 55 1.10 13.18 4.29
C VAL A 55 1.31 11.86 5.02
N PHE A 56 2.23 11.02 4.52
CA PHE A 56 2.57 9.76 5.15
C PHE A 56 2.93 9.94 6.64
N GLY A 57 2.37 9.08 7.50
CA GLY A 57 2.57 9.14 8.95
C GLY A 57 1.66 10.14 9.69
N HIS A 58 0.79 10.84 8.98
CA HIS A 58 -0.14 11.82 9.52
C HIS A 58 -1.59 11.50 9.15
N GLU A 59 -2.52 12.30 9.67
CA GLU A 59 -3.94 12.18 9.37
C GLU A 59 -4.20 12.40 7.87
N GLU A 60 -5.06 11.58 7.29
CA GLU A 60 -5.49 11.65 5.90
C GLU A 60 -7.01 11.79 5.80
N GLU A 61 -7.48 12.46 4.76
CA GLU A 61 -8.90 12.62 4.47
C GLU A 61 -9.33 11.62 3.40
N VAL A 62 -10.38 10.84 3.68
CA VAL A 62 -10.93 9.88 2.73
C VAL A 62 -11.97 10.56 1.84
N ILE A 63 -11.72 10.53 0.53
CA ILE A 63 -12.66 10.99 -0.50
C ILE A 63 -13.37 9.77 -1.08
N SER A 64 -14.64 9.62 -0.72
CA SER A 64 -15.53 8.55 -1.18
C SER A 64 -16.62 9.02 -2.14
N ASN A 65 -16.79 10.33 -2.30
CA ASN A 65 -17.80 10.94 -3.17
C ASN A 65 -17.18 12.12 -3.94
N PRO A 66 -17.69 12.48 -5.13
CA PRO A 66 -17.21 13.64 -5.87
C PRO A 66 -17.35 14.92 -5.04
N LEU A 67 -16.27 15.70 -4.97
CA LEU A 67 -16.21 16.96 -4.21
C LEU A 67 -15.98 18.15 -5.14
N SER A 68 -16.38 19.34 -4.69
CA SER A 68 -16.09 20.57 -5.44
C SER A 68 -14.59 20.91 -5.37
N PRO A 69 -14.04 21.64 -6.38
CA PRO A 69 -12.65 22.06 -6.36
C PRO A 69 -12.24 22.85 -5.10
N SER A 70 -13.14 23.66 -4.55
CA SER A 70 -12.89 24.42 -3.31
C SER A 70 -12.72 23.51 -2.09
N VAL A 71 -13.53 22.46 -1.97
CA VAL A 71 -13.42 21.48 -0.89
C VAL A 71 -12.12 20.69 -1.02
N ILE A 72 -11.80 20.22 -2.23
CA ILE A 72 -10.55 19.47 -2.48
C ILE A 72 -9.33 20.34 -2.14
N LYS A 73 -9.35 21.63 -2.53
CA LYS A 73 -8.31 22.59 -2.18
C LYS A 73 -8.13 22.67 -0.66
N ASN A 74 -9.22 22.83 0.09
CA ASN A 74 -9.15 22.93 1.54
C ASN A 74 -8.57 21.66 2.17
N ILE A 75 -8.97 20.47 1.69
CA ILE A 75 -8.44 19.19 2.17
C ILE A 75 -6.92 19.11 1.93
N ILE A 76 -6.47 19.35 0.69
CA ILE A 76 -5.04 19.24 0.33
C ILE A 76 -4.19 20.19 1.18
N TYR A 77 -4.58 21.46 1.26
CA TYR A 77 -3.76 22.45 1.97
C TYR A 77 -3.86 22.31 3.49
N SER A 78 -4.98 21.83 4.04
CA SER A 78 -5.08 21.56 5.48
C SER A 78 -4.29 20.32 5.91
N LYS A 79 -4.27 19.25 5.10
CA LYS A 79 -3.62 17.99 5.44
C LYS A 79 -2.14 17.93 5.03
N CYS A 80 -1.71 18.68 4.01
CA CYS A 80 -0.34 18.60 3.50
C CYS A 80 0.58 19.74 3.95
N SER A 81 0.09 20.99 3.92
CA SER A 81 0.94 22.18 4.16
C SER A 81 1.53 22.31 5.57
N PRO A 82 0.92 21.78 6.65
CA PRO A 82 1.56 21.80 7.97
C PRO A 82 2.91 21.06 8.04
N TYR A 83 3.19 20.18 7.08
CA TYR A 83 4.38 19.34 7.07
C TYR A 83 5.38 19.76 5.99
N ASP A 84 4.91 19.98 4.77
CA ASP A 84 5.71 20.49 3.64
C ASP A 84 4.79 21.04 2.55
N GLU A 85 4.95 22.30 2.16
CA GLU A 85 4.12 22.94 1.13
C GLU A 85 4.23 22.26 -0.24
N ARG A 86 5.34 21.58 -0.51
CA ARG A 86 5.56 20.83 -1.77
C ARG A 86 4.74 19.56 -1.85
N GLU A 87 4.35 18.97 -0.71
CA GLU A 87 3.48 17.79 -0.67
C GLU A 87 2.12 18.08 -1.30
N ALA A 88 1.56 19.27 -1.03
CA ALA A 88 0.29 19.69 -1.62
C ALA A 88 0.32 19.69 -3.16
N VAL A 89 1.45 20.06 -3.76
CA VAL A 89 1.61 20.09 -5.22
C VAL A 89 1.89 18.70 -5.77
N LEU A 90 2.77 17.94 -5.11
CA LEU A 90 3.10 16.57 -5.53
C LEU A 90 1.87 15.64 -5.47
N GLN A 91 1.02 15.75 -4.45
CA GLN A 91 -0.21 14.97 -4.37
C GLN A 91 -1.19 15.32 -5.49
N GLN A 92 -1.30 16.60 -5.89
CA GLN A 92 -2.11 16.98 -7.05
C GLN A 92 -1.56 16.36 -8.35
N GLU A 93 -0.25 16.41 -8.58
CA GLU A 93 0.39 15.76 -9.73
C GLU A 93 0.08 14.26 -9.77
N LEU A 94 0.20 13.57 -8.62
CA LEU A 94 -0.08 12.13 -8.53
C LEU A 94 -1.54 11.80 -8.74
N VAL A 95 -2.47 12.57 -8.17
CA VAL A 95 -3.92 12.35 -8.39
C VAL A 95 -4.27 12.51 -9.86
N ILE A 96 -3.69 13.49 -10.55
CA ILE A 96 -3.90 13.67 -12.00
C ILE A 96 -3.36 12.47 -12.78
N HIS A 97 -2.15 12.01 -12.46
CA HIS A 97 -1.56 10.85 -13.11
C HIS A 97 -2.36 9.57 -12.83
N ILE A 98 -2.74 9.32 -11.58
CA ILE A 98 -3.55 8.17 -11.17
C ILE A 98 -4.91 8.19 -11.89
N GLY A 99 -5.58 9.35 -11.91
CA GLY A 99 -6.87 9.52 -12.59
C GLY A 99 -6.77 9.26 -14.10
N TRP A 100 -5.62 9.51 -14.73
CA TRP A 100 -5.37 9.13 -16.12
C TRP A 100 -5.04 7.63 -16.25
N ILE A 101 -4.13 7.10 -15.43
CA ILE A 101 -3.70 5.70 -15.52
C ILE A 101 -4.88 4.77 -15.26
N ILE A 102 -5.70 5.02 -14.23
CA ILE A 102 -6.82 4.14 -13.89
C ILE A 102 -7.88 4.07 -15.00
N SER A 103 -8.05 5.16 -15.76
CA SER A 103 -8.98 5.17 -16.90
C SER A 103 -8.45 4.43 -18.13
N ASN A 104 -7.13 4.29 -18.27
CA ASN A 104 -6.50 3.65 -19.44
C ASN A 104 -6.03 2.21 -19.16
N SER A 105 -5.67 1.93 -17.91
CA SER A 105 -5.05 0.68 -17.42
C SER A 105 -5.57 0.36 -16.00
N PRO A 106 -6.89 0.09 -15.83
CA PRO A 106 -7.50 -0.16 -14.52
C PRO A 106 -6.91 -1.39 -13.82
N GLU A 107 -6.37 -2.35 -14.56
CA GLU A 107 -5.73 -3.57 -14.05
C GLU A 107 -4.54 -3.29 -13.12
N LEU A 108 -3.84 -2.15 -13.30
CA LEU A 108 -2.75 -1.73 -12.42
C LEU A 108 -3.20 -1.40 -11.00
N PHE A 109 -4.51 -1.21 -10.80
CA PHE A 109 -5.11 -0.95 -9.50
C PHE A 109 -5.98 -2.12 -9.01
N SER A 110 -5.82 -3.31 -9.60
CA SER A 110 -6.48 -4.52 -9.11
C SER A 110 -6.07 -4.80 -7.66
N GLY A 111 -7.03 -5.18 -6.82
CA GLY A 111 -6.81 -5.43 -5.40
C GLY A 111 -6.54 -4.19 -4.55
N MET A 112 -6.72 -2.98 -5.08
CA MET A 112 -6.59 -1.73 -4.32
C MET A 112 -7.97 -1.08 -4.14
N LEU A 113 -8.54 -1.15 -2.93
CA LEU A 113 -9.83 -0.54 -2.63
C LEU A 113 -9.72 0.96 -2.34
N GLN A 114 -8.69 1.33 -1.58
CA GLN A 114 -8.38 2.71 -1.22
C GLN A 114 -7.00 3.08 -1.78
N ILE A 115 -6.96 4.14 -2.58
CA ILE A 115 -5.74 4.70 -3.15
C ILE A 115 -5.23 5.79 -2.22
N ARG A 116 -4.25 5.45 -1.38
CA ARG A 116 -3.70 6.36 -0.37
C ARG A 116 -2.51 7.13 -0.92
N ILE A 117 -2.71 8.40 -1.29
CA ILE A 117 -1.69 9.16 -2.05
C ILE A 117 -0.39 9.35 -1.25
N GLY A 118 -0.49 9.65 0.06
CA GLY A 118 0.68 9.76 0.93
C GLY A 118 1.51 8.47 1.02
N TRP A 119 0.84 7.31 1.04
CA TRP A 119 1.50 6.00 1.06
C TRP A 119 2.08 5.62 -0.30
N ILE A 120 1.47 6.04 -1.41
CA ILE A 120 2.07 5.92 -2.75
C ILE A 120 3.36 6.73 -2.82
N ILE A 121 3.38 7.96 -2.28
CA ILE A 121 4.61 8.76 -2.17
C ILE A 121 5.68 8.01 -1.36
N HIS A 122 5.29 7.36 -0.26
CA HIS A 122 6.19 6.52 0.53
C HIS A 122 6.77 5.36 -0.28
N ALA A 123 5.93 4.64 -1.04
CA ALA A 123 6.35 3.56 -1.93
C ALA A 123 7.28 4.05 -3.05
N MET A 124 7.01 5.22 -3.63
CA MET A 124 7.87 5.87 -4.63
C MET A 124 9.24 6.25 -4.04
N LYS A 125 9.29 6.80 -2.82
CA LYS A 125 10.54 7.07 -2.10
C LYS A 125 11.31 5.78 -1.85
N HIS A 126 10.63 4.68 -1.54
CA HIS A 126 11.24 3.36 -1.38
C HIS A 126 11.83 2.84 -2.69
N GLU A 127 11.08 2.92 -3.80
CA GLU A 127 11.52 2.52 -5.13
C GLU A 127 12.74 3.32 -5.62
N LEU A 128 12.83 4.62 -5.31
CA LEU A 128 14.03 5.42 -5.58
C LEU A 128 15.26 4.92 -4.83
N LYS A 129 15.10 4.47 -3.58
CA LYS A 129 16.21 3.87 -2.81
C LYS A 129 16.68 2.57 -3.43
N ILE A 130 15.76 1.73 -3.91
CA ILE A 130 16.09 0.49 -4.61
C ILE A 130 16.93 0.79 -5.86
N ARG A 131 16.54 1.79 -6.66
CA ARG A 131 17.29 2.20 -7.87
C ARG A 131 18.65 2.80 -7.55
N GLY A 132 18.72 3.62 -6.50
CA GLY A 132 19.93 4.33 -6.11
C GLY A 132 21.01 3.41 -5.53
N GLY A 133 20.62 2.27 -4.96
CA GLY A 133 21.55 1.37 -4.25
C GLY A 133 22.28 2.12 -3.14
N ASN A 134 23.60 2.31 -3.31
CA ASN A 134 24.45 3.06 -2.36
C ASN A 134 24.56 4.57 -2.65
N THR A 135 23.92 5.04 -3.72
CA THR A 135 23.90 6.47 -4.08
C THR A 135 22.96 7.23 -3.14
N PRO A 136 23.26 8.49 -2.74
CA PRO A 136 22.31 9.30 -1.98
C PRO A 136 20.95 9.32 -2.67
N ALA A 137 19.89 9.12 -1.88
CA ALA A 137 18.53 9.05 -2.39
C ALA A 137 18.20 10.32 -3.20
N GLN A 138 17.78 10.11 -4.45
CA GLN A 138 17.34 11.20 -5.31
C GLN A 138 16.16 11.92 -4.63
N ASP A 139 16.23 13.26 -4.56
CA ASP A 139 15.15 14.06 -3.99
C ASP A 139 13.91 13.95 -4.89
N MET A 140 12.84 13.38 -4.34
CA MET A 140 11.56 13.18 -5.03
C MET A 140 10.99 14.51 -5.55
N TYR A 141 11.19 15.61 -4.82
CA TYR A 141 10.67 16.93 -5.23
C TYR A 141 11.48 17.57 -6.36
N GLN A 142 12.58 16.94 -6.82
CA GLN A 142 13.35 17.36 -7.99
C GLN A 142 12.98 16.60 -9.27
N LEU A 143 12.13 15.58 -9.19
CA LEU A 143 11.67 14.85 -10.37
C LEU A 143 10.79 15.74 -11.27
N SER A 144 10.91 15.61 -12.59
CA SER A 144 9.98 16.20 -13.56
C SER A 144 8.63 15.49 -13.50
N PRO A 145 7.56 16.10 -14.03
CA PRO A 145 6.28 15.41 -14.18
C PRO A 145 6.38 14.06 -14.90
N SER A 146 7.21 13.96 -15.95
CA SER A 146 7.43 12.70 -16.67
C SER A 146 8.16 11.66 -15.81
N GLU A 147 9.16 12.06 -15.02
CA GLU A 147 9.86 11.16 -14.10
C GLU A 147 8.95 10.72 -12.94
N VAL A 148 8.11 11.61 -12.41
CA VAL A 148 7.09 11.27 -11.40
C VAL A 148 6.11 10.24 -11.96
N LYS A 149 5.60 10.46 -13.18
CA LYS A 149 4.71 9.52 -13.87
C LYS A 149 5.38 8.15 -14.06
N GLN A 150 6.63 8.13 -14.53
CA GLN A 150 7.34 6.87 -14.76
C GLN A 150 7.57 6.12 -13.45
N LEU A 151 8.04 6.81 -12.40
CA LEU A 151 8.23 6.21 -11.08
C LEU A 151 6.93 5.67 -10.50
N LEU A 152 5.81 6.38 -10.67
CA LEU A 152 4.49 5.91 -10.26
C LEU A 152 4.10 4.62 -10.99
N LEU A 153 4.28 4.57 -12.32
CA LEU A 153 4.03 3.35 -13.09
C LEU A 153 4.86 2.19 -12.58
N ASP A 154 6.16 2.39 -12.34
CA ASP A 154 7.06 1.35 -11.89
C ASP A 154 6.70 0.79 -10.49
N VAL A 155 6.14 1.65 -9.63
CA VAL A 155 5.58 1.26 -8.32
C VAL A 155 4.28 0.47 -8.48
N LEU A 156 3.40 0.88 -9.40
CA LEU A 156 2.11 0.22 -9.62
C LEU A 156 2.23 -1.14 -10.32
N GLN A 157 3.33 -1.43 -11.03
CA GLN A 157 3.53 -2.71 -11.69
C GLN A 157 3.61 -3.87 -10.67
N PRO A 158 2.73 -4.90 -10.75
CA PRO A 158 2.67 -6.00 -9.78
C PRO A 158 3.92 -6.89 -9.76
N GLU A 159 4.56 -7.06 -10.92
CA GLU A 159 5.75 -7.88 -11.08
C GLU A 159 6.85 -7.11 -11.80
N GLN A 160 7.90 -6.79 -11.03
CA GLN A 160 9.18 -6.34 -11.59
C GLN A 160 10.17 -7.49 -11.45
N GLN A 161 10.72 -7.97 -12.58
CA GLN A 161 11.69 -9.06 -12.59
C GLN A 161 12.90 -8.69 -11.71
N GLY A 162 13.27 -9.61 -10.80
CA GLY A 162 14.44 -9.43 -9.92
C GLY A 162 14.19 -8.65 -8.62
N ARG A 163 12.95 -8.19 -8.35
CA ARG A 163 12.62 -7.55 -7.06
C ARG A 163 12.63 -8.58 -5.93
N CYS A 164 13.32 -8.28 -4.82
CA CYS A 164 13.33 -9.16 -3.65
C CYS A 164 11.97 -9.15 -2.92
N TRP A 165 11.68 -10.23 -2.18
CA TRP A 165 10.42 -10.40 -1.47
C TRP A 165 10.10 -9.28 -0.47
N LEU A 166 11.12 -8.79 0.26
CA LEU A 166 10.94 -7.69 1.21
C LEU A 166 10.47 -6.42 0.50
N SER A 167 11.15 -6.02 -0.58
CA SER A 167 10.76 -4.85 -1.37
C SER A 167 9.37 -4.98 -1.97
N ARG A 168 8.98 -6.20 -2.41
CA ARG A 168 7.62 -6.46 -2.90
C ARG A 168 6.59 -6.20 -1.81
N ARG A 169 6.80 -6.76 -0.60
CA ARG A 169 5.90 -6.57 0.54
C ARG A 169 5.82 -5.11 0.99
N GLN A 170 6.94 -4.39 0.99
CA GLN A 170 6.96 -2.95 1.33
C GLN A 170 6.16 -2.10 0.34
N ILE A 171 6.27 -2.40 -0.96
CA ILE A 171 5.53 -1.70 -2.00
C ILE A 171 4.05 -2.08 -1.94
N ASP A 172 3.70 -3.37 -2.03
CA ASP A 172 2.31 -3.82 -2.04
C ASP A 172 1.57 -3.44 -0.75
N GLY A 173 2.25 -3.53 0.40
CA GLY A 173 1.73 -3.09 1.69
C GLY A 173 1.49 -1.58 1.76
N SER A 174 2.35 -0.77 1.12
CA SER A 174 2.14 0.69 1.02
C SER A 174 1.01 1.04 0.04
N LEU A 175 0.78 0.21 -0.97
CA LEU A 175 -0.31 0.40 -1.94
C LEU A 175 -1.67 -0.10 -1.42
N ASN A 176 -1.73 -0.70 -0.22
CA ASN A 176 -2.87 -1.47 0.26
C ASN A 176 -3.35 -2.50 -0.79
N ARG A 177 -2.41 -3.14 -1.50
CA ARG A 177 -2.75 -4.07 -2.58
C ARG A 177 -2.95 -5.49 -2.04
N THR A 178 -4.14 -6.03 -2.25
CA THR A 178 -4.51 -7.38 -1.83
C THR A 178 -4.61 -8.35 -3.02
N PRO A 179 -4.41 -9.66 -2.81
CA PRO A 179 -4.66 -10.67 -3.83
C PRO A 179 -6.14 -10.72 -4.29
N PRO A 180 -6.43 -11.33 -5.46
CA PRO A 180 -7.81 -11.54 -5.91
C PRO A 180 -8.64 -12.34 -4.89
N GLY A 181 -9.88 -11.91 -4.66
CA GLY A 181 -10.81 -12.55 -3.71
C GLY A 181 -10.41 -12.41 -2.24
N PHE A 182 -9.50 -11.49 -1.90
CA PHE A 182 -9.03 -11.32 -0.52
C PHE A 182 -10.16 -11.07 0.49
N TYR A 183 -11.07 -10.13 0.21
CA TYR A 183 -12.17 -9.84 1.13
C TYR A 183 -13.14 -11.02 1.27
N ASP A 184 -13.49 -11.71 0.17
CA ASP A 184 -14.32 -12.92 0.22
C ASP A 184 -13.69 -14.00 1.11
N ARG A 185 -12.35 -14.14 1.04
CA ARG A 185 -11.61 -15.07 1.90
C ARG A 185 -11.61 -14.65 3.35
N VAL A 186 -11.50 -13.36 3.65
CA VAL A 186 -11.60 -12.85 5.03
C VAL A 186 -13.01 -13.10 5.57
N TRP A 187 -14.05 -12.93 4.76
CA TRP A 187 -15.42 -13.29 5.12
C TRP A 187 -15.55 -14.78 5.47
N GLN A 188 -15.00 -15.67 4.65
CA GLN A 188 -15.01 -17.12 4.91
C GLN A 188 -14.28 -17.48 6.22
N ILE A 189 -13.20 -16.78 6.55
CA ILE A 189 -12.54 -16.94 7.85
C ILE A 189 -13.48 -16.47 8.97
N LEU A 190 -14.15 -15.32 8.77
CA LEU A 190 -15.09 -14.78 9.75
C LEU A 190 -16.25 -15.74 10.04
N GLU A 191 -16.77 -16.43 9.02
CA GLU A 191 -17.79 -17.49 9.17
C GLU A 191 -17.33 -18.66 10.08
N ARG A 192 -16.02 -18.90 10.17
CA ARG A 192 -15.41 -20.00 10.95
C ARG A 192 -14.74 -19.54 12.25
N THR A 193 -14.98 -18.30 12.66
CA THR A 193 -14.39 -17.69 13.86
C THR A 193 -15.49 -17.08 14.73
N PRO A 194 -16.22 -17.87 15.54
CA PRO A 194 -17.32 -17.39 16.38
C PRO A 194 -16.96 -16.18 17.25
N ASN A 195 -15.70 -16.12 17.68
CA ASN A 195 -15.17 -15.07 18.54
C ASN A 195 -14.43 -13.95 17.77
N GLY A 196 -14.58 -13.88 16.44
CA GLY A 196 -14.03 -12.83 15.58
C GLY A 196 -12.52 -12.94 15.29
N ILE A 197 -12.04 -11.94 14.55
CA ILE A 197 -10.64 -11.81 14.10
C ILE A 197 -10.05 -10.54 14.69
N MET A 198 -8.77 -10.56 15.06
CA MET A 198 -8.07 -9.41 15.60
C MET A 198 -6.67 -9.25 15.00
N VAL A 199 -6.26 -8.00 14.76
CA VAL A 199 -4.87 -7.62 14.48
C VAL A 199 -4.61 -6.20 14.95
N ALA A 200 -3.41 -5.93 15.46
CA ALA A 200 -3.02 -4.61 15.98
C ALA A 200 -4.05 -4.05 16.99
N GLU A 201 -4.56 -4.92 17.87
CA GLU A 201 -5.62 -4.62 18.85
C GLU A 201 -6.98 -4.19 18.24
N LYS A 202 -7.14 -4.29 16.92
CA LYS A 202 -8.38 -4.00 16.21
C LYS A 202 -9.15 -5.27 15.99
N TYR A 203 -10.39 -5.24 16.43
CA TYR A 203 -11.25 -6.41 16.52
C TYR A 203 -12.40 -6.30 15.52
N VAL A 204 -12.54 -7.34 14.70
CA VAL A 204 -13.70 -7.55 13.84
C VAL A 204 -14.51 -8.70 14.43
N PRO A 205 -15.65 -8.42 15.07
CA PRO A 205 -16.50 -9.47 15.60
C PRO A 205 -17.14 -10.27 14.47
N GLN A 206 -17.47 -11.53 14.72
CA GLN A 206 -18.30 -12.30 13.78
C GLN A 206 -19.72 -11.75 13.73
N GLN A 207 -20.33 -11.54 14.90
CA GLN A 207 -21.65 -10.94 15.04
C GLN A 207 -21.52 -9.57 15.72
N PRO A 208 -22.17 -8.51 15.21
CA PRO A 208 -23.23 -8.56 14.20
C PRO A 208 -22.73 -8.43 12.75
N THR A 209 -21.42 -8.49 12.48
CA THR A 209 -20.86 -8.28 11.14
C THR A 209 -21.53 -9.17 10.07
N LEU A 210 -21.68 -10.47 10.33
CA LEU A 210 -22.31 -11.40 9.40
C LEU A 210 -23.84 -11.24 9.30
N SER A 211 -24.49 -10.66 10.32
CA SER A 211 -25.94 -10.38 10.26
C SER A 211 -26.25 -9.04 9.59
N ASP A 212 -25.36 -8.06 9.74
CA ASP A 212 -25.59 -6.67 9.34
C ASP A 212 -25.01 -6.34 7.96
N MET A 213 -24.07 -7.17 7.47
CA MET A 213 -23.37 -6.96 6.19
C MET A 213 -23.48 -8.18 5.29
N THR A 214 -23.01 -8.06 4.05
CA THR A 214 -22.88 -9.19 3.11
C THR A 214 -21.47 -9.25 2.52
N MET A 215 -21.06 -10.46 2.11
CA MET A 215 -19.72 -10.74 1.54
C MET A 215 -19.34 -9.82 0.39
N TYR A 216 -20.28 -9.48 -0.48
CA TYR A 216 -20.02 -8.75 -1.73
C TYR A 216 -20.19 -7.24 -1.60
N GLU A 217 -20.57 -6.74 -0.43
CA GLU A 217 -20.79 -5.33 -0.19
C GLU A 217 -19.51 -4.59 0.19
N MET A 218 -19.43 -3.34 -0.24
CA MET A 218 -18.31 -2.44 0.05
C MET A 218 -18.07 -2.27 1.56
N ASN A 219 -19.13 -2.30 2.38
CA ASN A 219 -19.03 -2.05 3.82
C ASN A 219 -18.12 -3.06 4.54
N PHE A 220 -18.21 -4.34 4.18
CA PHE A 220 -17.35 -5.36 4.76
C PHE A 220 -15.89 -5.15 4.35
N SER A 221 -15.64 -4.91 3.07
CA SER A 221 -14.28 -4.63 2.57
C SER A 221 -13.66 -3.40 3.25
N LEU A 222 -14.45 -2.34 3.48
CA LEU A 222 -14.01 -1.16 4.23
C LEU A 222 -13.75 -1.46 5.71
N LEU A 223 -14.53 -2.33 6.35
CA LEU A 223 -14.27 -2.78 7.72
C LEU A 223 -12.93 -3.53 7.83
N VAL A 224 -12.64 -4.40 6.86
CA VAL A 224 -11.35 -5.11 6.79
C VAL A 224 -10.20 -4.15 6.53
N GLU A 225 -10.35 -3.17 5.63
CA GLU A 225 -9.36 -2.11 5.42
C GLU A 225 -9.13 -1.29 6.70
N ASP A 226 -10.19 -0.94 7.42
CA ASP A 226 -10.13 -0.18 8.67
C ASP A 226 -9.32 -0.94 9.74
N MET A 227 -9.55 -2.25 9.87
CA MET A 227 -8.76 -3.11 10.76
C MET A 227 -7.27 -3.11 10.37
N LEU A 228 -6.96 -3.31 9.07
CA LEU A 228 -5.58 -3.41 8.58
C LEU A 228 -4.83 -2.07 8.59
N GLN A 229 -5.53 -0.92 8.58
CA GLN A 229 -4.89 0.41 8.51
C GLN A 229 -4.01 0.72 9.73
N TYR A 230 -4.27 0.07 10.87
CA TYR A 230 -3.52 0.26 12.11
C TYR A 230 -2.15 -0.42 12.10
N ILE A 231 -1.89 -1.26 11.08
CA ILE A 231 -0.57 -1.83 10.86
C ILE A 231 0.33 -0.77 10.22
N VAL A 232 1.25 -0.23 11.01
CA VAL A 232 2.16 0.87 10.60
C VAL A 232 3.21 0.41 9.58
N GLN A 233 3.70 -0.82 9.70
CA GLN A 233 4.76 -1.35 8.82
C GLN A 233 4.15 -2.00 7.58
N ALA A 234 4.45 -1.45 6.40
CA ALA A 234 3.91 -1.93 5.12
C ALA A 234 4.23 -3.42 4.88
N GLU A 235 5.46 -3.84 5.15
CA GLU A 235 5.87 -5.24 5.01
C GLU A 235 5.11 -6.19 5.93
N TYR A 236 4.81 -5.74 7.17
CA TYR A 236 4.05 -6.54 8.12
C TYR A 236 2.58 -6.60 7.73
N ARG A 237 2.01 -5.49 7.25
CA ARG A 237 0.66 -5.47 6.68
C ARG A 237 0.53 -6.52 5.57
N GLN A 238 1.51 -6.60 4.67
CA GLN A 238 1.46 -7.59 3.60
C GLN A 238 1.64 -9.03 4.10
N ILE A 239 2.44 -9.24 5.14
CA ILE A 239 2.53 -10.54 5.81
C ILE A 239 1.18 -10.95 6.39
N ILE A 240 0.42 -10.03 7.01
CA ILE A 240 -0.93 -10.31 7.52
C ILE A 240 -1.91 -10.65 6.38
N VAL A 241 -1.85 -9.91 5.27
CA VAL A 241 -2.64 -10.21 4.06
C VAL A 241 -2.34 -11.63 3.55
N GLU A 242 -1.06 -11.99 3.43
CA GLU A 242 -0.62 -13.32 3.00
C GLU A 242 -1.06 -14.41 4.00
N LEU A 243 -0.95 -14.15 5.31
CA LEU A 243 -1.40 -15.08 6.36
C LEU A 243 -2.90 -15.36 6.22
N LEU A 244 -3.72 -14.33 6.07
CA LEU A 244 -5.18 -14.48 5.89
C LEU A 244 -5.50 -15.34 4.67
N MET A 245 -4.77 -15.16 3.56
CA MET A 245 -4.94 -16.02 2.38
C MET A 245 -4.62 -17.49 2.70
N VAL A 246 -3.56 -17.76 3.45
CA VAL A 246 -3.18 -19.12 3.86
C VAL A 246 -4.20 -19.73 4.82
N VAL A 247 -4.67 -18.96 5.81
CA VAL A 247 -5.69 -19.40 6.78
C VAL A 247 -7.00 -19.75 6.05
N SER A 248 -7.42 -18.91 5.10
CA SER A 248 -8.59 -19.20 4.25
C SER A 248 -8.44 -20.53 3.51
N ILE A 249 -7.30 -20.77 2.86
CA ILE A 249 -7.05 -22.04 2.15
C ILE A 249 -7.05 -23.23 3.12
N ALA A 250 -6.50 -23.06 4.33
CA ALA A 250 -6.49 -24.12 5.34
C ALA A 250 -7.91 -24.47 5.82
N LEU A 251 -8.76 -23.48 6.08
CA LEU A 251 -10.16 -23.71 6.46
C LEU A 251 -11.00 -24.29 5.32
N GLU A 252 -10.77 -23.82 4.08
CA GLU A 252 -11.44 -24.33 2.88
C GLU A 252 -11.16 -25.83 2.66
N ARG A 253 -9.92 -26.26 2.95
CA ARG A 253 -9.50 -27.67 2.81
C ARG A 253 -9.90 -28.56 3.98
N ASN A 254 -10.26 -27.99 5.13
CA ASN A 254 -10.64 -28.73 6.33
C ASN A 254 -11.96 -28.15 6.88
N PRO A 255 -13.12 -28.50 6.27
CA PRO A 255 -14.42 -27.93 6.62
C PRO A 255 -14.84 -28.19 8.08
N GLU A 256 -14.27 -29.20 8.72
CA GLU A 256 -14.47 -29.54 10.13
C GLU A 256 -13.73 -28.64 11.12
N LEU A 257 -12.80 -27.80 10.63
CA LEU A 257 -12.08 -26.87 11.49
C LEU A 257 -12.87 -25.59 11.72
N GLU A 258 -12.97 -25.23 12.99
CA GLU A 258 -13.45 -23.94 13.49
C GLU A 258 -12.50 -23.46 14.58
N PHE A 259 -12.34 -22.14 14.68
CA PHE A 259 -11.57 -21.55 15.76
C PHE A 259 -12.41 -21.50 17.03
N GLN A 260 -11.84 -21.93 18.16
CA GLN A 260 -12.54 -21.93 19.44
C GLN A 260 -12.50 -20.56 20.13
N ASP A 261 -11.45 -19.78 19.89
CA ASP A 261 -11.22 -18.46 20.48
C ASP A 261 -11.06 -17.40 19.38
N THR A 262 -10.94 -16.13 19.78
CA THR A 262 -10.62 -15.04 18.86
C THR A 262 -9.33 -15.33 18.10
N VAL A 263 -9.35 -15.12 16.78
CA VAL A 263 -8.17 -15.30 15.93
C VAL A 263 -7.32 -14.04 15.98
N ASP A 264 -6.35 -14.05 16.88
CA ASP A 264 -5.30 -13.03 16.97
C ASP A 264 -4.22 -13.32 15.91
N LEU A 265 -4.22 -12.51 14.83
CA LEU A 265 -3.28 -12.64 13.72
C LEU A 265 -1.84 -12.31 14.13
N ASP A 266 -1.64 -11.42 15.12
CA ASP A 266 -0.30 -11.11 15.64
C ASP A 266 0.28 -12.30 16.40
N LYS A 267 -0.53 -12.96 17.21
CA LYS A 267 -0.16 -14.19 17.90
C LYS A 267 0.12 -15.32 16.90
N LEU A 268 -0.76 -15.52 15.93
CA LEU A 268 -0.61 -16.56 14.92
C LEU A 268 0.68 -16.38 14.11
N MET A 269 1.02 -15.14 13.72
CA MET A 269 2.29 -14.83 13.06
C MET A 269 3.51 -15.11 13.94
N LYS A 270 3.46 -14.75 15.23
CA LYS A 270 4.56 -15.00 16.18
C LYS A 270 4.80 -16.50 16.36
N GLU A 271 3.74 -17.29 16.49
CA GLU A 271 3.82 -18.75 16.62
C GLU A 271 4.36 -19.39 15.34
N ALA A 272 3.83 -19.01 14.17
CA ALA A 272 4.31 -19.50 12.88
C ALA A 272 5.81 -19.17 12.66
N PHE A 273 6.24 -17.98 13.08
CA PHE A 273 7.66 -17.60 13.01
C PHE A 273 8.54 -18.42 13.97
N ALA A 274 8.07 -18.67 15.20
CA ALA A 274 8.77 -19.53 16.15
C ALA A 274 8.90 -20.96 15.61
N ASP A 275 7.86 -21.49 14.97
CA ASP A 275 7.85 -22.82 14.34
C ASP A 275 8.86 -22.88 13.20
N PHE A 276 8.85 -21.89 12.31
CA PHE A 276 9.84 -21.77 11.25
C PHE A 276 11.28 -21.74 11.78
N GLN A 277 11.55 -21.01 12.86
CA GLN A 277 12.88 -20.97 13.49
C GLN A 277 13.28 -22.32 14.07
N ARG A 278 12.35 -23.04 14.72
CA ARG A 278 12.59 -24.38 15.27
C ARG A 278 12.92 -25.36 14.15
N ASP A 279 12.18 -25.34 13.06
CA ASP A 279 12.40 -26.23 11.93
C ASP A 279 13.70 -25.93 11.19
N ARG A 280 14.03 -24.64 11.00
CA ARG A 280 15.33 -24.25 10.44
C ARG A 280 16.50 -24.72 11.32
N SER A 281 16.40 -24.53 12.63
CA SER A 281 17.44 -24.96 13.58
C SER A 281 17.62 -26.49 13.58
N ARG A 282 16.51 -27.24 13.42
CA ARG A 282 16.55 -28.70 13.26
C ARG A 282 17.23 -29.11 11.96
N LEU A 283 16.91 -28.47 10.84
CA LEU A 283 17.52 -28.74 9.54
C LEU A 283 19.03 -28.47 9.56
N GLU A 284 19.48 -27.33 10.08
CA GLU A 284 20.90 -27.01 10.26
C GLU A 284 21.60 -28.01 11.20
N GLY A 285 20.88 -28.54 12.20
CA GLY A 285 21.35 -29.60 13.09
C GLY A 285 21.50 -30.96 12.38
N ILE A 286 20.54 -31.33 11.54
CA ILE A 286 20.56 -32.55 10.73
C ILE A 286 21.70 -32.49 9.72
N GLU A 287 21.89 -31.37 9.01
CA GLU A 287 23.01 -31.19 8.08
C GLU A 287 24.35 -31.36 8.79
N LYS A 288 24.53 -30.77 9.98
CA LYS A 288 25.76 -30.95 10.78
C LYS A 288 25.96 -32.39 11.25
N GLN A 289 24.90 -33.15 11.52
CA GLN A 289 24.99 -34.56 11.90
C GLN A 289 25.32 -35.45 10.71
N VAL A 290 24.70 -35.20 9.54
CA VAL A 290 25.01 -35.88 8.28
C VAL A 290 26.47 -35.64 7.89
N TRP A 291 26.94 -34.38 7.96
CA TRP A 291 28.34 -34.03 7.68
C TRP A 291 29.33 -34.71 8.66
N LYS A 292 28.95 -34.86 9.94
CA LYS A 292 29.76 -35.61 10.92
C LYS A 292 29.74 -37.12 10.64
N ALA A 293 28.60 -37.69 10.26
CA ALA A 293 28.48 -39.10 9.94
C ALA A 293 29.25 -39.47 8.67
N GLU A 294 29.19 -38.63 7.63
CA GLU A 294 29.95 -38.81 6.39
C GLU A 294 31.47 -38.71 6.64
N ASN A 295 31.93 -37.71 7.41
CA ASN A 295 33.35 -37.62 7.78
C ASN A 295 33.81 -38.76 8.70
N PHE A 296 32.93 -39.32 9.53
CA PHE A 296 33.27 -40.49 10.34
C PHE A 296 33.45 -41.73 9.46
N ILE A 297 32.62 -41.92 8.43
CA ILE A 297 32.76 -43.02 7.46
C ILE A 297 34.05 -42.87 6.65
N TYR A 298 34.38 -41.66 6.18
CA TYR A 298 35.61 -41.42 5.39
C TYR A 298 36.91 -41.57 6.20
N ASN A 299 36.88 -41.44 7.52
CA ASN A 299 38.07 -41.56 8.39
C ASN A 299 38.19 -42.93 9.10
N THR A 300 37.23 -43.84 8.89
CA THR A 300 37.21 -45.18 9.53
C THR A 300 37.37 -46.32 8.50
N VAL A 301 37.67 -46.00 7.23
CA VAL A 301 38.02 -46.95 6.16
C VAL A 301 39.49 -46.78 5.79
#